data_AF-A0A2V6BJK8-F1
#
_entry.id   AF-A0A2V6BJK8-F1
#
_cell.length_a   1.000
_cell.length_b   1.000
_cell.length_c   1.000
_cell.angle_alpha   90.00
_cell.angle_beta   90.00
_cell.angle_gamma   90.00
#
_symmetry.space_group_name_H-M   'P 1'
#
loop_
_entity.id
_entity.type
_entity.pdbx_description
1 polymer ?
#
loop_
_entity_poly.entity_id
_entity_poly.type
_entity_poly.pdbx_seq_one_letter_code
_entity_poly.pdbx_strand_id
1 'polypeptide(L)'
;MGNPDPNEVPLARRLGLFDATMIVMGGIIGAGIFVNPAVVARHVHTPLLVLGAWLIGGMIALIGAFVYAELAALRPRVGGQYAYLRDAYHPIVAFLYGWTLL
;
A
#
# COMPACT_ATOMS: atom_id res chain seq x y z
N MET A 1 14.44 -20.65 -12.93
CA MET A 1 14.20 -19.29 -13.47
C MET A 1 14.35 -19.44 -14.96
N GLY A 2 13.22 -19.41 -15.70
CA GLY A 2 13.22 -19.62 -17.15
C GLY A 2 14.05 -18.55 -17.84
N ASN A 3 14.81 -18.95 -18.86
CA ASN A 3 15.49 -18.03 -19.76
C ASN A 3 14.42 -17.08 -20.35
N PRO A 4 14.60 -15.75 -20.33
CA PRO A 4 13.62 -14.84 -20.93
C PRO A 4 13.42 -15.17 -22.41
N ASP A 5 12.17 -15.28 -22.83
CA ASP A 5 11.84 -15.55 -24.23
C ASP A 5 12.36 -14.39 -25.10
N PRO A 6 13.03 -14.65 -26.23
CA PRO A 6 13.64 -13.61 -27.07
C PRO A 6 12.64 -12.64 -27.72
N ASN A 7 11.33 -12.86 -27.51
CA ASN A 7 10.23 -12.03 -27.99
C ASN A 7 9.51 -11.26 -26.87
N GLU A 8 9.99 -11.28 -25.63
CA GLU A 8 9.42 -10.43 -24.58
C GLU A 8 9.78 -8.97 -24.83
N VAL A 9 8.80 -8.19 -25.31
CA VAL A 9 8.91 -6.74 -25.38
C VAL A 9 8.99 -6.21 -23.94
N PRO A 10 10.12 -5.64 -23.50
CA PRO A 10 10.25 -5.18 -22.12
C PRO A 10 9.27 -4.03 -21.86
N LEU A 11 8.67 -4.01 -20.67
CA LEU A 11 7.79 -2.90 -20.27
C LEU A 11 8.55 -1.58 -20.37
N ALA A 12 7.99 -0.62 -21.10
CA ALA A 12 8.56 0.72 -21.21
C ALA A 12 8.48 1.43 -19.85
N ARG A 13 9.63 1.78 -19.27
CA ARG A 13 9.71 2.63 -18.07
C ARG A 13 9.31 4.07 -18.39
N ARG A 14 8.00 4.33 -18.40
CA ARG A 14 7.43 5.67 -18.65
C ARG A 14 6.81 6.33 -17.43
N LEU A 15 6.54 5.57 -16.36
CA LEU A 15 5.93 6.10 -15.14
C LEU A 15 6.90 7.02 -14.41
N GLY A 16 6.54 8.29 -14.32
CA GLY A 16 7.23 9.29 -13.52
C GLY A 16 6.68 9.41 -12.10
N LEU A 17 7.22 10.35 -11.33
CA LEU A 17 6.77 10.65 -9.97
C LEU A 17 5.30 11.05 -9.92
N PHE A 18 4.88 11.90 -10.88
CA PHE A 18 3.49 12.37 -10.96
C PHE A 18 2.53 11.21 -11.21
N ASP A 19 2.81 10.37 -12.20
CA ASP A 19 1.98 9.20 -12.53
C ASP A 19 1.87 8.25 -11.34
N ALA A 20 3.00 7.94 -10.69
CA ALA A 20 3.03 7.10 -9.50
C ALA A 20 2.19 7.70 -8.36
N THR A 21 2.27 9.01 -8.15
CA THR A 21 1.50 9.71 -7.11
C THR A 21 0.00 9.65 -7.42
N MET A 22 -0.39 9.88 -8.68
CA MET A 22 -1.79 9.80 -9.11
C MET A 22 -2.37 8.39 -8.96
N ILE A 23 -1.58 7.35 -9.28
CA ILE A 23 -1.97 5.95 -9.09
C ILE A 23 -2.24 5.68 -7.59
N VAL A 24 -1.34 6.11 -6.71
CA VAL A 24 -1.50 5.93 -5.26
C VAL A 24 -2.73 6.70 -4.75
N MET A 25 -2.90 7.96 -5.16
CA MET A 25 -4.07 8.77 -4.79
C MET A 25 -5.39 8.11 -5.23
N GLY A 26 -5.45 7.61 -6.45
CA GLY A 26 -6.62 6.91 -6.98
C GLY A 26 -6.91 5.58 -6.28
N GLY A 27 -5.88 4.89 -5.78
CA GLY A 27 -6.05 3.67 -4.99
C GLY A 27 -6.49 3.92 -3.55
N ILE A 28 -6.12 5.06 -2.96
CA ILE A 28 -6.44 5.40 -1.56
C ILE A 28 -7.83 6.03 -1.43
N ILE A 29 -8.18 6.96 -2.32
CA ILE A 29 -9.44 7.70 -2.24
C ILE A 29 -10.57 6.86 -2.83
N GLY A 30 -11.35 6.21 -1.97
CA GLY A 30 -12.53 5.42 -2.35
C GLY A 30 -13.76 5.72 -1.51
N ALA A 31 -14.73 4.80 -1.49
CA ALA A 31 -15.99 4.96 -0.75
C ALA A 31 -15.82 5.19 0.76
N GLY A 32 -14.69 4.78 1.33
CA GLY A 32 -14.39 4.90 2.76
C GLY A 32 -14.49 6.33 3.30
N ILE A 33 -14.12 7.36 2.53
CA ILE A 33 -14.22 8.76 2.99
C ILE A 33 -15.67 9.21 3.20
N PHE A 34 -16.63 8.61 2.49
CA PHE A 34 -18.05 8.96 2.62
C PHE A 34 -18.74 8.17 3.75
N VAL A 35 -18.25 6.97 4.07
CA VAL A 35 -18.86 6.07 5.07
C VAL A 35 -18.19 6.20 6.43
N ASN A 36 -16.86 6.21 6.49
CA ASN A 36 -16.12 6.11 7.74
C ASN A 36 -16.35 7.30 8.70
N PRO A 37 -16.45 8.57 8.25
CA PRO A 37 -16.72 9.67 9.17
C PRO A 37 -18.06 9.51 9.91
N ALA A 38 -19.09 9.01 9.23
CA ALA A 38 -20.38 8.73 9.86
C ALA A 38 -20.28 7.59 10.88
N VAL A 39 -19.50 6.55 10.59
CA VAL A 39 -19.23 5.47 11.55
C VAL A 39 -18.49 5.99 12.78
N VAL A 40 -17.43 6.77 12.57
CA VAL A 40 -16.63 7.35 13.66
C VAL A 40 -17.48 8.29 14.51
N ALA A 41 -18.27 9.18 13.90
CA ALA A 41 -19.14 10.12 14.61
C ALA A 41 -20.20 9.43 15.49
N ARG A 42 -20.65 8.21 15.12
CA ARG A 42 -21.54 7.40 15.98
C ARG A 42 -20.86 6.87 17.24
N HIS A 43 -19.54 6.70 17.23
CA HIS A 43 -18.78 6.21 18.38
C HIS A 43 -18.27 7.38 19.22
N VAL A 44 -17.75 8.42 18.57
CA VAL A 44 -17.26 9.64 19.21
C VAL A 44 -18.22 10.80 18.95
N HIS A 45 -19.03 11.08 19.96
CA HIS A 45 -20.16 12.02 19.94
C HIS A 45 -19.76 13.51 19.89
N THR A 46 -18.50 13.83 19.53
CA THR A 46 -18.04 15.22 19.37
C THR A 46 -17.21 15.40 18.10
N PRO A 47 -17.38 16.50 17.34
CA PRO A 47 -16.64 16.74 16.11
C PRO A 47 -15.11 16.77 16.29
N LEU A 48 -14.64 17.27 17.44
CA LEU A 48 -13.21 17.35 17.74
C LEU A 48 -12.57 15.97 17.83
N LEU A 49 -13.26 14.99 18.45
CA LEU A 49 -12.76 13.62 18.54
C LEU A 49 -12.76 12.91 17.17
N VAL A 50 -13.74 13.20 16.31
CA VAL A 50 -13.78 12.69 14.93
C VAL A 50 -12.55 13.18 14.15
N LEU A 51 -12.26 14.48 14.21
CA LEU A 51 -11.07 15.05 13.58
C LEU A 51 -9.77 14.52 14.20
N GLY A 52 -9.73 14.34 15.52
CA GLY A 52 -8.61 13.74 16.22
C GLY A 52 -8.32 12.30 15.77
N ALA A 53 -9.36 11.48 15.59
CA ALA A 53 -9.22 10.12 15.07
C ALA A 53 -8.64 10.10 13.64
N TRP A 54 -9.07 11.03 12.78
CA TRP A 54 -8.50 11.21 11.45
C TRP A 54 -7.03 11.64 11.48
N LEU A 55 -6.68 12.58 12.37
CA LEU A 55 -5.31 13.05 12.51
C LEU A 55 -4.38 11.92 12.98
N ILE A 56 -4.80 11.17 14.00
CA ILE A 56 -4.03 10.03 14.53
C ILE A 56 -3.91 8.93 13.46
N GLY A 57 -5.00 8.58 12.79
CA GLY A 57 -5.00 7.59 11.72
C GLY A 57 -4.09 8.01 10.55
N GLY A 58 -4.14 9.28 10.16
CA GLY A 58 -3.27 9.85 9.14
C GLY A 58 -1.79 9.81 9.53
N MET A 59 -1.47 10.10 10.79
CA MET A 59 -0.09 10.01 11.29
C MET A 59 0.44 8.58 11.29
N ILE A 60 -0.38 7.60 11.71
CA ILE A 60 -0.03 6.17 11.63
C ILE A 60 0.19 5.75 10.16
N ALA A 61 -0.69 6.17 9.26
CA ALA A 61 -0.56 5.88 7.84
C ALA A 61 0.71 6.49 7.24
N LEU A 62 1.08 7.72 7.64
CA LEU A 62 2.30 8.38 7.18
C LEU A 62 3.57 7.65 7.64
N ILE A 63 3.61 7.20 8.90
CA ILE A 63 4.72 6.38 9.41
C ILE A 63 4.82 5.09 8.59
N GLY A 64 3.70 4.40 8.35
CA GLY A 64 3.66 3.21 7.50
C GLY A 64 4.16 3.49 6.08
N ALA A 65 3.77 4.63 5.48
CA ALA A 65 4.21 5.03 4.16
C ALA A 65 5.73 5.21 4.08
N PHE A 66 6.38 5.78 5.10
CA PHE A 66 7.83 5.88 5.15
C PHE A 66 8.52 4.51 5.25
N VAL A 67 7.99 3.60 6.05
CA VAL A 67 8.51 2.22 6.13
C VAL A 67 8.43 1.53 4.75
N TYR A 68 7.31 1.68 4.05
CA TYR A 68 7.17 1.13 2.68
C TYR A 68 8.08 1.83 1.68
N ALA A 69 8.31 3.14 1.81
CA ALA A 69 9.20 3.90 0.95
C ALA A 69 10.66 3.44 1.08
N GLU A 70 11.13 3.23 2.32
CA GLU A 70 12.47 2.70 2.59
C GLU A 70 12.62 1.29 2.00
N LEU A 71 11.63 0.43 2.20
CA LEU A 71 11.66 -0.94 1.71
C LEU A 71 11.60 -1.02 0.17
N ALA A 72 10.82 -0.15 -0.47
CA ALA A 72 10.76 -0.02 -1.92
C ALA A 72 12.09 0.50 -2.52
N ALA A 73 12.77 1.41 -1.81
CA ALA A 73 14.10 1.88 -2.21
C ALA A 73 15.16 0.78 -2.08
N LEU A 74 15.12 -0.02 -1.00
CA LEU A 74 16.03 -1.14 -0.79
C LEU A 74 15.79 -2.29 -1.78
N ARG A 75 14.55 -2.50 -2.20
CA ARG A 75 14.15 -3.60 -3.09
C ARG A 75 13.28 -3.09 -4.25
N PRO A 76 13.87 -2.49 -5.30
CA PRO A 76 13.15 -1.99 -6.47
C PRO A 76 12.79 -3.12 -7.45
N ARG A 77 12.11 -4.16 -6.94
CA ARG A 77 11.60 -5.31 -7.72
C ARG A 77 10.08 -5.40 -7.57
N VAL A 78 9.42 -5.86 -8.62
CA VAL A 78 7.98 -6.07 -8.63
C VAL A 78 7.63 -7.22 -7.68
N GLY A 79 6.63 -7.01 -6.81
CA GLY A 79 6.15 -8.05 -5.88
C GLY A 79 5.60 -7.53 -4.54
N GLY A 80 5.78 -6.26 -4.22
CA GLY A 80 5.15 -5.60 -3.07
C GLY A 80 5.41 -6.30 -1.74
N GLN A 81 4.41 -6.25 -0.83
CA GLN A 81 4.50 -6.87 0.49
C GLN A 81 4.83 -8.36 0.44
N TYR A 82 4.27 -9.10 -0.51
CA TYR A 82 4.57 -10.53 -0.67
C TYR A 82 6.06 -10.78 -0.89
N ALA A 83 6.70 -10.02 -1.78
CA ALA A 83 8.13 -10.15 -2.04
C ALA A 83 8.98 -9.80 -0.81
N TYR A 84 8.56 -8.80 -0.02
CA TYR A 84 9.25 -8.43 1.21
C TYR A 84 9.16 -9.53 2.28
N LEU A 85 7.97 -10.10 2.47
CA LEU A 85 7.74 -11.21 3.41
C LEU A 85 8.49 -12.48 2.98
N ARG A 86 8.56 -12.75 1.67
CA ARG A 86 9.28 -13.91 1.13
C ARG A 86 10.79 -13.78 1.32
N ASP A 87 11.32 -12.56 1.23
CA ASP A 87 12.75 -12.30 1.37
C ASP A 87 13.18 -12.20 2.85
N ALA A 88 12.31 -11.69 3.72
CA ALA A 88 12.60 -11.51 5.15
C ALA A 88 12.28 -12.75 6.01
N TYR A 89 11.28 -13.55 5.61
CA TYR A 89 10.82 -14.73 6.34
C TYR A 89 10.86 -16.00 5.49
N HIS A 90 10.36 -17.11 6.05
CA HIS A 90 10.21 -18.37 5.32
C HIS A 90 9.13 -18.24 4.22
N PRO A 91 9.27 -18.90 3.05
CA PRO A 91 8.31 -18.85 1.94
C PRO A 91 6.86 -19.15 2.31
N ILE A 92 6.62 -19.96 3.36
CA ILE A 92 5.28 -20.25 3.88
C ILE A 92 4.58 -18.98 4.39
N VAL A 93 5.31 -18.06 5.04
CA VAL A 93 4.73 -16.82 5.58
C VAL A 93 4.26 -15.92 4.44
N ALA A 94 5.07 -15.82 3.38
CA ALA A 94 4.67 -15.09 2.18
C ALA A 94 3.47 -15.75 1.48
N PHE A 95 3.47 -17.08 1.37
CA PHE A 95 2.35 -17.83 0.80
C PHE A 95 1.04 -17.59 1.57
N LEU A 96 1.07 -17.71 2.90
CA LEU A 96 -0.10 -17.46 3.75
C LEU A 96 -0.60 -16.01 3.61
N TYR A 97 0.31 -15.04 3.57
CA TYR A 97 -0.06 -13.64 3.34
C TYR A 97 -0.75 -13.44 1.99
N GLY A 98 -0.18 -13.98 0.91
CA GLY A 98 -0.79 -13.93 -0.43
C GLY A 98 -2.14 -14.64 -0.47
N TRP A 99 -2.28 -15.78 0.21
CA TRP A 99 -3.52 -16.53 0.32
C TRP A 99 -4.62 -15.75 1.07
N THR A 100 -4.28 -15.00 2.12
CA THR A 100 -5.27 -14.17 2.86
C THR A 100 -5.75 -12.93 2.11
N LEU A 101 -5.01 -12.52 1.07
CA LEU A 101 -5.33 -11.36 0.25
C LEU A 101 -6.17 -11.72 -1.00
N LEU A 102 -6.28 -13.00 -1.33
CA LEU A 102 -7.16 -13.54 -2.38
C LEU A 102 -8.58 -13.74 -1.86
#